data_AF-A0A523D1J8-F1
#
_entry.id   AF-A0A523D1J8-F1
#
_cell.length_a   1.000
_cell.length_b   1.000
_cell.length_c   1.000
_cell.angle_alpha   90.00
_cell.angle_beta   90.00
_cell.angle_gamma   90.00
#
_symmetry.space_group_name_H-M   'P 1'
#
loop_
_entity.id
_entity.type
_entity.pdbx_description
1 polymer ?
#
loop_
_entity_poly.entity_id
_entity_poly.type
_entity_poly.pdbx_seq_one_letter_code
_entity_poly.pdbx_strand_id
1 'polypeptide(L)'
;MKFVLVLLIGLQCCVLSVWAQDWEEETPVIRASVDVVNVLCTVRDRQQKYVTDLKQEDFEIIEDGVRQKVQFFSNETGEDAQPLTVVLLIDTSGSVKDKLGFL
;
A
#
# COMPACT_ATOMS: atom_id res chain seq x y z
N MET A 1 -49.80 37.12 41.32
CA MET A 1 -48.72 36.29 41.90
C MET A 1 -48.43 35.01 41.10
N LYS A 2 -49.42 34.36 40.49
CA LYS A 2 -49.22 33.13 39.70
C LYS A 2 -48.55 33.32 38.32
N PHE A 3 -48.79 34.46 37.65
CA PHE A 3 -48.20 34.77 36.34
C PHE A 3 -46.72 35.19 36.39
N VAL A 4 -46.27 35.82 37.49
CA VAL A 4 -44.86 36.21 37.68
C VAL A 4 -43.97 34.97 37.87
N LEU A 5 -44.51 33.91 38.48
CA LEU A 5 -43.81 32.64 38.71
C LEU A 5 -43.54 31.89 37.40
N VAL A 6 -44.48 31.94 36.44
CA VAL A 6 -44.34 31.27 35.13
C VAL A 6 -43.27 31.95 34.27
N LEU A 7 -43.15 33.28 34.37
CA LEU A 7 -42.16 34.07 33.63
C LEU A 7 -40.73 33.85 34.16
N LEU A 8 -40.56 33.64 35.46
CA LEU A 8 -39.27 33.32 36.08
C LEU A 8 -38.78 31.89 35.76
N ILE A 9 -39.68 30.91 35.68
CA ILE A 9 -39.36 29.52 35.30
C ILE A 9 -38.98 29.43 33.81
N GLY A 10 -39.69 30.16 32.94
CA GLY A 10 -39.37 30.23 31.51
C GLY A 10 -38.01 30.87 31.23
N LEU A 11 -37.62 31.88 32.00
CA LEU A 11 -36.31 32.52 31.88
C LEU A 11 -35.16 31.61 32.37
N GLN A 12 -35.38 30.79 33.40
CA GLN A 12 -34.38 29.83 33.90
C GLN A 12 -34.10 28.67 32.93
N CYS A 13 -35.10 28.17 32.19
CA CYS A 13 -34.87 27.12 31.18
C CYS A 13 -33.98 27.60 30.03
N CYS A 14 -34.15 28.84 29.57
CA CYS A 14 -33.32 29.38 28.47
C CYS A 14 -31.85 29.54 28.86
N VAL A 15 -31.56 29.82 30.15
CA VAL A 15 -30.17 29.92 30.62
C VAL A 15 -29.52 28.53 30.61
N LEU A 16 -30.22 27.47 31.06
CA LEU A 16 -29.69 26.10 31.06
C LEU A 16 -29.34 25.57 29.66
N SER A 17 -30.09 25.96 28.62
CA SER A 17 -29.78 25.61 27.23
C SER A 17 -28.46 26.20 26.73
N VAL A 18 -27.99 27.31 27.31
CA VAL A 18 -26.70 27.95 26.98
C VAL A 18 -25.52 27.20 27.62
N TRP A 19 -25.74 26.44 28.70
CA TRP A 19 -24.72 25.60 29.33
C TRP A 19 -24.64 24.18 28.73
N ALA A 20 -25.60 23.80 27.90
CA ALA A 20 -25.51 22.61 27.05
C ALA A 20 -24.73 22.98 25.77
N GLN A 21 -23.47 23.39 25.92
CA GLN A 21 -22.55 23.34 24.79
C GLN A 21 -22.33 21.86 24.48
N ASP A 22 -22.77 21.42 23.30
CA ASP A 22 -22.36 20.14 22.73
C ASP A 22 -20.83 20.16 22.67
N TRP A 23 -20.20 19.40 23.57
CA TRP A 23 -18.78 19.13 23.52
C TRP A 23 -18.61 18.14 22.36
N GLU A 24 -18.24 18.64 21.19
CA GLU A 24 -17.74 17.80 20.10
C GLU A 24 -16.44 17.17 20.62
N GLU A 25 -16.56 15.99 21.23
CA GLU A 25 -15.41 15.13 21.50
C GLU A 25 -14.80 14.77 20.15
N GLU A 26 -13.73 15.47 19.77
CA GLU A 26 -12.91 15.07 18.64
C GLU A 26 -12.40 13.65 18.91
N THR A 27 -13.02 12.67 18.27
CA THR A 27 -12.59 11.27 18.35
C THR A 27 -11.13 11.19 17.92
N PRO A 28 -10.21 10.72 18.79
CA PRO A 28 -8.80 10.71 18.47
C PRO A 28 -8.53 9.80 17.27
N VAL A 29 -8.05 10.39 16.17
CA VAL A 29 -7.72 9.66 14.94
C VAL A 29 -6.35 9.01 15.10
N ILE A 30 -6.34 7.69 15.24
CA ILE A 30 -5.10 6.91 15.23
C ILE A 30 -4.61 6.83 13.77
N ARG A 31 -3.44 7.40 13.50
CA ARG A 31 -2.74 7.27 12.21
C ARG A 31 -1.62 6.25 12.37
N ALA A 32 -1.74 5.13 11.68
CA ALA A 32 -0.67 4.14 11.57
C ALA A 32 -0.04 4.22 10.18
N SER A 33 1.29 4.15 10.13
CA SER A 33 2.04 3.97 8.91
C SER A 33 2.60 2.55 8.91
N VAL A 34 2.49 1.86 7.77
CA VAL A 34 3.00 0.51 7.58
C VAL A 34 3.93 0.51 6.39
N ASP A 35 5.06 -0.17 6.51
CA ASP A 35 6.00 -0.34 5.44
C ASP A 35 5.51 -1.45 4.49
N VAL A 36 5.49 -1.15 3.20
CA VAL A 36 5.26 -2.16 2.16
C VAL A 36 6.61 -2.70 1.72
N VAL A 37 6.75 -4.01 1.73
CA VAL A 37 7.98 -4.70 1.29
C VAL A 37 7.75 -5.41 -0.04
N ASN A 38 8.77 -5.39 -0.89
CA ASN A 38 8.75 -6.10 -2.17
C ASN A 38 9.25 -7.53 -2.00
N VAL A 39 8.46 -8.50 -2.43
CA VAL A 39 8.84 -9.92 -2.48
C VAL A 39 9.00 -10.32 -3.94
N LEU A 40 10.23 -10.64 -4.35
CA LEU A 40 10.55 -11.10 -5.70
C LEU A 40 10.61 -12.62 -5.71
N CYS A 41 9.93 -13.26 -6.67
CA CYS A 41 9.99 -14.71 -6.84
C CYS A 41 10.05 -15.11 -8.32
N THR A 42 10.45 -16.34 -8.57
CA THR A 42 10.48 -16.92 -9.92
C THR A 42 9.99 -18.35 -9.83
N VAL A 43 8.98 -18.67 -10.63
CA VAL A 43 8.35 -20.00 -10.64
C VAL A 43 8.78 -20.75 -11.90
N ARG A 44 9.16 -22.01 -11.72
CA ARG A 44 9.49 -22.93 -12.81
C ARG A 44 8.65 -24.20 -12.72
N ASP A 45 8.28 -24.75 -13.88
CA ASP A 45 7.61 -26.03 -13.97
C ASP A 45 8.59 -27.20 -13.76
N ARG A 46 8.07 -28.44 -13.80
CA ARG A 46 8.88 -29.66 -13.66
C ARG A 46 9.92 -29.85 -14.78
N GLN A 47 9.74 -29.19 -15.92
CA GLN A 47 10.63 -29.21 -17.06
C GLN A 47 11.65 -28.05 -17.03
N GLN A 48 11.71 -27.30 -15.91
CA GLN A 48 12.57 -26.12 -15.73
C GLN A 48 12.20 -24.92 -16.62
N LYS A 49 11.00 -24.89 -17.19
CA LYS A 49 10.50 -23.72 -17.92
C LYS A 49 9.90 -22.71 -16.97
N TYR A 50 10.02 -21.42 -17.29
CA TYR A 50 9.36 -20.37 -16.53
C TYR A 50 7.84 -20.44 -16.73
N VAL A 51 7.10 -20.27 -15.63
CA VAL A 51 5.65 -20.10 -15.65
C VAL A 51 5.37 -18.59 -15.74
N THR A 52 4.67 -18.15 -16.77
CA THR A 52 4.58 -16.72 -17.13
C THR A 52 3.19 -16.11 -17.01
N ASP A 53 2.18 -16.93 -16.75
CA ASP A 53 0.76 -16.58 -16.74
C ASP A 53 0.15 -16.58 -15.32
N LEU A 54 1.00 -16.53 -14.30
CA LEU A 54 0.57 -16.47 -12.89
C LEU A 54 -0.11 -15.16 -12.56
N LYS A 55 -1.14 -15.26 -11.72
CA LYS A 55 -1.95 -14.14 -11.24
C LYS A 55 -1.78 -13.99 -9.73
N GLN A 56 -2.24 -12.86 -9.20
CA GLN A 56 -2.16 -12.57 -7.77
C GLN A 56 -2.79 -13.67 -6.90
N GLU A 57 -3.91 -14.24 -7.35
CA GLU A 57 -4.64 -15.33 -6.67
C GLU A 57 -3.87 -16.66 -6.58
N ASP A 58 -2.79 -16.83 -7.35
CA ASP A 58 -1.94 -18.03 -7.30
C ASP A 58 -0.89 -17.96 -6.17
N PHE A 59 -0.82 -16.85 -5.44
CA PHE A 59 0.15 -16.62 -4.37
C PHE A 59 -0.51 -16.41 -3.01
N GLU A 60 0.12 -16.96 -1.97
CA GLU A 60 -0.20 -16.69 -0.57
C GLU A 60 1.08 -16.24 0.15
N ILE A 61 1.00 -15.11 0.86
CA ILE A 61 2.07 -14.63 1.74
C ILE A 61 1.64 -14.91 3.18
N ILE A 62 2.48 -15.63 3.92
CA ILE A 62 2.29 -15.90 5.34
C ILE A 62 3.51 -15.37 6.08
N GLU A 63 3.28 -14.58 7.11
CA GLU A 63 4.30 -14.06 8.03
C GLU A 63 3.87 -14.40 9.46
N ASP A 64 4.74 -15.06 10.21
CA ASP A 64 4.48 -15.53 11.58
C ASP A 64 3.15 -16.30 11.75
N GLY A 65 2.80 -17.10 10.72
CA GLY A 65 1.57 -17.88 10.71
C GLY A 65 0.31 -17.08 10.37
N VAL A 66 0.43 -15.79 10.06
CA VAL A 66 -0.67 -14.91 9.67
C VAL A 66 -0.62 -14.62 8.18
N ARG A 67 -1.76 -14.75 7.49
CA ARG A 67 -1.92 -14.38 6.08
C ARG A 67 -1.77 -12.88 5.89
N GLN A 68 -0.88 -12.49 5.00
CA GLN A 68 -0.67 -11.11 4.61
C GLN A 68 -1.41 -10.81 3.31
N LYS A 69 -2.00 -9.62 3.24
CA LYS A 69 -2.68 -9.15 2.04
C LYS A 69 -1.66 -8.63 1.03
N VAL A 70 -1.67 -9.18 -0.18
CA VAL A 70 -0.91 -8.63 -1.31
C VAL A 70 -1.59 -7.33 -1.76
N GLN A 71 -0.94 -6.19 -1.53
CA GLN A 71 -1.49 -4.87 -1.89
C GLN A 71 -1.18 -4.49 -3.35
N PHE A 72 -0.04 -4.93 -3.85
CA PHE A 72 0.41 -4.69 -5.22
C PHE A 72 0.95 -6.00 -5.79
N PHE A 73 0.60 -6.29 -7.03
CA PHE A 73 1.09 -7.44 -7.77
C PHE A 73 1.54 -6.97 -9.15
N SER A 74 2.72 -7.41 -9.56
CA SER A 74 3.28 -7.14 -10.89
C SER A 74 3.82 -8.44 -11.45
N ASN A 75 3.34 -8.82 -12.64
CA ASN A 75 3.90 -9.93 -13.38
C ASN A 75 4.85 -9.35 -14.45
N GLU A 76 6.15 -9.51 -14.23
CA GLU A 76 7.18 -9.03 -15.17
C GLU A 76 7.34 -9.95 -16.39
N THR A 77 6.36 -10.82 -16.66
CA THR A 77 6.32 -11.77 -17.77
C THR A 77 4.94 -11.77 -18.44
N GLY A 78 4.82 -12.46 -19.58
CA GLY A 78 3.53 -12.58 -20.27
C GLY A 78 3.07 -11.26 -20.91
N GLU A 79 1.78 -10.94 -20.78
CA GLU A 79 1.14 -9.76 -21.38
C GLU A 79 1.53 -8.44 -20.69
N ASP A 80 1.89 -8.50 -19.40
CA ASP A 80 2.28 -7.35 -18.58
C ASP A 80 3.79 -7.06 -18.64
N ALA A 81 4.56 -7.86 -19.40
CA ALA A 81 6.01 -7.75 -19.50
C ALA A 81 6.44 -6.38 -20.05
N GLN A 82 7.30 -5.68 -19.31
CA GLN A 82 7.86 -4.42 -19.78
C GLN A 82 8.94 -4.64 -20.87
N PRO A 83 8.99 -3.81 -21.93
CA PRO A 83 10.03 -3.91 -22.96
C PRO A 83 11.43 -3.67 -22.38
N LEU A 84 12.30 -4.69 -22.45
CA LEU A 84 13.72 -4.54 -22.08
C LEU A 84 14.50 -3.88 -23.22
N THR A 85 15.05 -2.69 -22.96
CA THR A 85 15.96 -2.02 -23.89
C THR A 85 17.39 -2.12 -23.38
N VAL A 86 18.27 -2.77 -24.14
CA VAL A 86 19.70 -2.91 -23.81
C VAL A 86 20.54 -2.16 -24.84
N VAL A 87 21.42 -1.29 -24.38
CA VAL A 87 22.47 -0.68 -25.21
C VAL A 87 23.79 -1.33 -24.83
N LEU A 88 24.39 -2.04 -25.77
CA LEU A 88 25.71 -2.64 -25.61
C LEU A 88 26.74 -1.79 -26.34
N LEU A 89 27.69 -1.24 -25.57
CA LEU A 89 28.85 -0.55 -26.12
C LEU A 89 30.08 -1.42 -25.88
N ILE A 90 30.76 -1.80 -26.96
CA ILE A 90 31.91 -2.71 -26.92
C ILE A 90 33.16 -1.89 -27.23
N ASP A 91 34.10 -1.88 -26.28
CA ASP A 91 35.44 -1.34 -26.53
C ASP A 91 36.25 -2.34 -27.36
N THR A 92 36.77 -1.89 -28.51
CA THR A 92 37.64 -2.66 -29.42
C THR A 92 39.08 -2.15 -29.43
N SER A 93 39.46 -1.34 -28.44
CA SER A 93 40.83 -0.86 -28.28
C SER A 93 41.81 -2.01 -27.99
N GLY A 94 43.08 -1.80 -28.31
CA GLY A 94 44.11 -2.85 -28.22
C GLY A 94 44.35 -3.42 -26.80
N SER A 95 43.94 -2.71 -25.75
CA SER A 95 44.06 -3.17 -24.36
C SER A 95 43.03 -4.25 -23.99
N VAL A 96 41.96 -4.38 -24.77
CA VAL A 96 40.88 -5.35 -24.55
C VAL A 96 41.09 -6.63 -25.38
N LYS A 97 42.13 -6.68 -26.24
CA LYS A 97 42.39 -7.77 -27.19
C LYS A 97 42.40 -9.16 -26.53
N ASP A 98 43.04 -9.31 -25.38
CA ASP A 98 43.13 -10.60 -24.67
C ASP A 98 41.80 -11.05 -24.03
N LYS A 99 40.82 -10.14 -23.92
CA LYS A 99 39.48 -10.41 -23.35
C LYS A 99 38.44 -10.73 -24.43
N LEU A 100 38.66 -10.27 -25.66
CA LEU A 100 37.80 -10.53 -26.81
C LEU A 100 38.51 -11.57 -27.68
N GLY A 101 38.25 -12.86 -27.41
CA GLY A 101 38.91 -14.00 -28.06
C GLY A 101 38.65 -14.21 -29.55
N PHE A 102 38.30 -13.14 -30.28
CA PHE A 102 38.03 -13.13 -31.73
C PHE A 102 38.81 -12.05 -32.49
N LEU A 103 39.78 -11.36 -31.85
CA LEU A 103 40.66 -10.34 -32.46
C LEU A 103 42.16 -10.63 -32.29
#